data_AF-A0A258V4P5-F1
#
_entry.id   AF-A0A258V4P5-F1
#
_cell.length_a   1.000
_cell.length_b   1.000
_cell.length_c   1.000
_cell.angle_alpha   90.00
_cell.angle_beta   90.00
_cell.angle_gamma   90.00
#
_symmetry.space_group_name_H-M   'P 1'
#
loop_
_entity.id
_entity.type
_entity.pdbx_description
1 polymer ?
#
loop_
_entity_poly.entity_id
_entity_poly.type
_entity_poly.pdbx_seq_one_letter_code
_entity_poly.pdbx_strand_id
1 'polypeptide(L)'
;MHRWVCSPEADILANRKLNWVIAGGESGPGARPMHPDWARSLRDQCAAAGVPFHFKQWGEWAPSEEWNPRAKQRQRAIRFDGSAMPDEEWFGDGHRFTLVGKRAAGRLLDGIEHNGLPGKGR
;
A
#
# COMPACT_ATOMS: atom_id res chain seq x y z
N MET A 1 10.89 -36.98 30.87
CA MET A 1 12.12 -36.19 30.68
C MET A 1 11.87 -35.21 29.54
N HIS A 2 11.38 -34.00 29.85
CA HIS A 2 11.07 -32.98 28.83
C HIS A 2 12.29 -32.10 28.63
N ARG A 3 12.94 -32.22 27.47
CA ARG A 3 14.06 -31.38 27.06
C ARG A 3 13.49 -30.11 26.43
N TRP A 4 13.50 -29.01 27.16
CA TRP A 4 13.33 -27.68 26.59
C TRP A 4 14.64 -27.29 25.89
N VAL A 5 14.61 -27.18 24.56
CA VAL A 5 15.72 -26.57 23.83
C VAL A 5 15.49 -25.06 23.89
N CYS A 6 16.21 -24.38 24.79
CA CYS A 6 16.31 -22.93 24.75
C CYS A 6 17.08 -22.58 23.48
N SER A 7 16.40 -22.10 22.43
CA SER A 7 17.10 -21.52 21.29
C SER A 7 17.75 -20.22 21.79
N PRO A 8 19.07 -20.04 21.64
CA PRO A 8 19.74 -18.81 22.05
C PRO A 8 19.12 -17.61 21.33
N GLU A 9 19.11 -16.44 21.97
CA GLU A 9 18.56 -15.20 21.38
C GLU A 9 19.15 -14.90 19.99
N ALA A 10 20.39 -15.32 19.73
CA ALA A 10 21.03 -15.24 18.43
C ALA A 10 20.27 -16.00 17.32
N ASP A 11 19.69 -17.17 17.60
CA ASP A 11 18.89 -17.93 16.63
C ASP A 11 17.50 -17.30 16.42
N ILE A 12 16.93 -16.71 17.48
CA ILE A 12 15.67 -15.96 17.40
C ILE A 12 15.85 -14.68 16.56
N LEU A 13 16.99 -14.02 16.66
CA LEU A 13 17.31 -12.82 15.87
C LEU A 13 17.75 -13.16 14.44
N ALA A 14 18.52 -14.25 14.25
CA ALA A 14 19.00 -14.68 12.94
C ALA A 14 17.90 -15.25 12.02
N ASN A 15 16.77 -15.71 12.58
CA ASN A 15 15.71 -16.38 11.81
C ASN A 15 14.39 -15.59 11.70
N ARG A 16 14.39 -14.28 11.99
CA ARG A 16 13.20 -13.42 11.82
C ARG A 16 13.01 -12.98 10.37
N LYS A 17 12.76 -13.94 9.48
CA LYS A 17 12.26 -13.62 8.13
C LYS A 17 10.78 -13.24 8.22
N LEU A 18 10.40 -12.18 7.50
CA LEU A 18 9.00 -11.79 7.37
C LEU A 18 8.23 -12.89 6.64
N ASN A 19 7.08 -13.31 7.19
CA ASN A 19 6.25 -14.35 6.56
C ASN A 19 5.36 -13.80 5.45
N TRP A 20 4.95 -12.54 5.54
CA TRP A 20 4.18 -11.82 4.52
C TRP A 20 4.21 -10.33 4.81
N VAL A 21 3.81 -9.55 3.81
CA VAL A 21 3.59 -8.11 3.92
C VAL A 21 2.21 -7.78 3.41
N ILE A 22 1.50 -6.91 4.14
CA ILE A 22 0.21 -6.36 3.71
C ILE A 22 0.37 -4.85 3.53
N ALA A 23 0.01 -4.33 2.36
CA ALA A 23 -0.03 -2.91 2.07
C ALA A 23 -1.48 -2.43 1.86
N GLY A 24 -1.75 -1.19 2.22
CA GLY A 24 -3.02 -0.54 1.93
C GLY A 24 -3.06 0.91 2.39
N GLY A 25 -3.91 1.71 1.75
CA GLY A 25 -4.05 3.12 2.09
C GLY A 25 -4.97 3.36 3.29
N GLU A 26 -4.94 4.60 3.77
CA GLU A 26 -5.67 5.05 4.96
C GLU A 26 -7.20 5.06 4.72
N SER A 27 -7.98 4.70 5.75
CA SER A 27 -9.45 4.74 5.73
C SER A 27 -10.00 5.66 6.83
N GLY A 28 -11.19 6.20 6.64
CA GLY A 28 -11.87 7.06 7.61
C GLY A 28 -11.64 8.57 7.44
N PRO A 29 -12.16 9.39 8.37
CA PRO A 29 -12.03 10.84 8.30
C PRO A 29 -10.57 11.29 8.27
N GLY A 30 -10.23 12.15 7.31
CA GLY A 30 -8.87 12.69 7.18
C GLY A 30 -7.86 11.75 6.51
N ALA A 31 -8.29 10.60 5.99
CA ALA A 31 -7.42 9.69 5.24
C ALA A 31 -6.62 10.43 4.16
N ARG A 32 -5.33 10.09 4.04
CA ARG A 32 -4.42 10.62 3.02
C ARG A 32 -4.34 9.67 1.82
N PRO A 33 -4.14 10.20 0.60
CA PRO A 33 -3.82 9.37 -0.56
C PRO A 33 -2.46 8.68 -0.37
N MET A 34 -2.34 7.46 -0.90
CA MET A 34 -1.12 6.66 -0.86
C MET A 34 -0.47 6.65 -2.25
N HIS A 35 0.80 7.04 -2.33
CA HIS A 35 1.51 7.06 -3.61
C HIS A 35 1.64 5.63 -4.19
N PRO A 36 1.25 5.37 -5.45
CA PRO A 36 1.35 4.05 -6.08
C PRO A 36 2.74 3.43 -5.96
N ASP A 37 3.78 4.23 -6.17
CA ASP A 37 5.16 3.74 -6.13
C ASP A 37 5.59 3.21 -4.77
N TRP A 38 4.96 3.64 -3.66
CA TRP A 38 5.22 3.04 -2.36
C TRP A 38 4.76 1.59 -2.32
N ALA A 39 3.56 1.31 -2.81
CA ALA A 39 3.02 -0.05 -2.88
C ALA A 39 3.77 -0.93 -3.91
N ARG A 40 4.15 -0.35 -5.05
CA ARG A 40 4.96 -1.04 -6.09
C ARG A 40 6.34 -1.39 -5.57
N SER A 41 7.05 -0.44 -4.96
CA SER A 41 8.36 -0.69 -4.35
C SER A 41 8.29 -1.79 -3.29
N LEU A 42 7.27 -1.78 -2.44
CA LEU A 42 7.08 -2.80 -1.42
C LEU A 42 6.79 -4.19 -2.03
N ARG A 43 5.94 -4.26 -3.07
CA ARG A 43 5.70 -5.47 -3.85
C ARG A 43 7.00 -6.03 -4.42
N ASP A 44 7.81 -5.17 -5.04
CA ASP A 44 9.04 -5.59 -5.72
C ASP A 44 10.12 -6.04 -4.72
N GLN A 45 10.23 -5.37 -3.57
CA GLN A 45 11.08 -5.82 -2.46
C GLN A 45 10.63 -7.18 -1.91
N CYS A 46 9.32 -7.39 -1.76
CA CYS A 46 8.76 -8.67 -1.34
C CYS A 46 9.08 -9.78 -2.35
N ALA A 47 8.91 -9.52 -3.64
CA ALA A 47 9.25 -10.45 -4.71
C ALA A 47 10.75 -10.83 -4.68
N ALA A 48 11.64 -9.84 -4.55
CA ALA A 48 13.09 -10.06 -4.43
C ALA A 48 13.48 -10.88 -3.19
N ALA A 49 12.75 -10.72 -2.08
CA ALA A 49 12.99 -11.44 -0.83
C ALA A 49 12.29 -12.81 -0.73
N GLY A 50 11.47 -13.18 -1.72
CA GLY A 50 10.62 -14.37 -1.64
C GLY A 50 9.54 -14.28 -0.56
N VAL A 51 9.13 -13.06 -0.19
CA VAL A 51 8.10 -12.78 0.82
C VAL A 51 6.75 -12.58 0.12
N PRO A 52 5.68 -13.27 0.54
CA PRO A 52 4.33 -13.02 0.02
C PRO A 52 3.86 -11.58 0.25
N PHE A 53 3.29 -10.97 -0.80
CA PHE A 53 2.75 -9.61 -0.76
C PHE A 53 1.24 -9.60 -0.97
N HIS A 54 0.53 -8.87 -0.11
CA HIS A 54 -0.90 -8.65 -0.22
C HIS A 54 -1.22 -7.16 -0.33
N PHE A 55 -1.87 -6.75 -1.41
CA PHE A 55 -2.45 -5.42 -1.51
C PHE A 55 -3.91 -5.46 -1.05
N LYS A 56 -4.16 -4.88 0.12
CA LYS A 56 -5.50 -4.91 0.73
C LYS A 56 -6.46 -4.03 -0.05
N GLN A 57 -6.17 -2.74 -0.15
CA GLN A 57 -6.95 -1.73 -0.89
C GLN A 57 -6.29 -0.35 -0.84
N TRP A 58 -6.76 0.59 -1.67
CA TRP A 58 -6.24 1.96 -1.72
C TRP A 58 -6.64 2.90 -0.57
N GLY A 59 -7.58 2.51 0.31
CA GLY A 59 -8.05 3.41 1.37
C GLY A 59 -9.30 4.16 0.92
N GLU A 60 -9.46 5.44 1.28
CA GLU A 60 -10.55 6.29 0.78
C GLU A 60 -10.29 6.89 -0.61
N TRP A 61 -9.03 6.90 -1.05
CA TRP A 61 -8.58 7.55 -2.29
C TRP A 61 -8.28 6.50 -3.36
N ALA A 62 -8.50 6.82 -4.63
CA ALA A 62 -8.03 6.01 -5.75
C ALA A 62 -7.19 6.86 -6.70
N PRO A 63 -6.15 6.29 -7.33
CA PRO A 63 -5.43 6.96 -8.42
C PRO A 63 -6.40 7.39 -9.52
N SER A 64 -6.21 8.60 -10.05
CA SER A 64 -7.01 9.13 -11.15
C SER A 64 -6.09 9.76 -12.18
N GLU A 65 -6.30 9.46 -13.46
CA GLU A 65 -5.49 10.02 -14.55
C GLU A 65 -5.88 11.48 -14.87
N GLU A 66 -7.16 11.80 -14.71
CA GLU A 66 -7.73 13.09 -15.09
C GLU A 66 -7.91 14.03 -13.89
N TRP A 67 -7.39 15.25 -14.04
CA TRP A 67 -7.83 16.36 -13.22
C TRP A 67 -9.12 16.93 -13.81
N ASN A 68 -10.15 17.08 -12.99
CA ASN A 68 -11.40 17.69 -13.40
C ASN A 68 -11.79 18.76 -12.35
N PRO A 69 -11.57 20.05 -12.63
CA PRO A 69 -11.86 21.12 -11.67
C PRO A 69 -13.36 21.29 -11.39
N ARG A 70 -14.23 20.62 -12.17
CA ARG A 70 -15.68 20.59 -11.97
C ARG A 70 -16.16 19.30 -11.30
N ALA A 71 -15.25 18.38 -10.98
CA ALA A 71 -15.60 17.17 -10.24
C ALA A 71 -16.20 17.55 -8.89
N LYS A 72 -17.32 16.91 -8.53
CA LYS A 72 -17.93 17.07 -7.20
C LYS A 72 -17.10 16.40 -6.10
N GLN A 73 -16.28 15.45 -6.48
CA GLN A 73 -15.42 14.70 -5.56
C GLN A 73 -14.14 15.49 -5.31
N ARG A 74 -13.63 15.40 -4.08
CA ARG A 74 -12.36 16.02 -3.72
C ARG A 74 -11.23 15.34 -4.47
N GLN A 75 -10.40 16.12 -5.14
CA GLN A 75 -9.19 15.66 -5.81
C GLN A 75 -7.96 16.21 -5.08
N ARG A 76 -6.86 15.46 -5.10
CA ARG A 76 -5.55 15.88 -4.55
C ARG A 76 -4.44 15.30 -5.40
N ALA A 77 -3.34 16.02 -5.54
CA ALA A 77 -2.09 15.44 -6.01
C ALA A 77 -1.07 15.38 -4.87
N ILE A 78 -0.28 14.31 -4.82
CA ILE A 78 0.83 14.16 -3.88
C ILE A 78 2.11 13.84 -4.63
N ARG A 79 3.22 14.38 -4.14
CA ARG A 79 4.57 14.02 -4.58
C ARG A 79 4.99 12.69 -3.96
N PHE A 80 6.12 12.15 -4.41
CA PHE A 80 6.68 10.90 -3.88
C PHE A 80 7.01 10.96 -2.37
N ASP A 81 7.34 12.13 -1.83
CA ASP A 81 7.57 12.33 -0.39
C ASP A 81 6.27 12.39 0.45
N GLY A 82 5.11 12.33 -0.21
CA GLY A 82 3.79 12.39 0.40
C GLY A 82 3.30 13.83 0.69
N SER A 83 4.09 14.85 0.33
CA SER A 83 3.64 16.24 0.39
C SER A 83 2.50 16.46 -0.60
N ALA A 84 1.49 17.23 -0.17
CA ALA A 84 0.44 17.68 -1.07
C ALA A 84 1.04 18.66 -2.10
N MET A 85 0.65 18.50 -3.36
CA MET A 85 0.91 19.52 -4.37
C MET A 85 -0.16 20.61 -4.29
N PRO A 86 0.21 21.88 -4.49
CA PRO A 86 -0.75 22.96 -4.73
C PRO A 86 -1.55 22.67 -5.99
N ASP A 87 -2.80 23.13 -6.02
CA ASP A 87 -3.66 22.96 -7.19
C ASP A 87 -3.02 23.65 -8.41
N GLU A 88 -2.32 24.77 -8.25
CA GLU A 88 -1.76 25.55 -9.37
C GLU A 88 -0.61 24.85 -10.13
N GLU A 89 -0.05 23.77 -9.58
CA GLU A 89 1.14 23.08 -10.10
C GLU A 89 0.79 21.85 -10.95
N TRP A 90 -0.13 22.02 -11.91
CA TRP A 90 -0.75 20.95 -12.71
C TRP A 90 0.20 20.05 -13.52
N PHE A 91 1.42 20.53 -13.80
CA PHE A 91 2.43 19.86 -14.62
C PHE A 91 3.60 19.26 -13.82
N GLY A 92 3.47 19.21 -12.49
CA GLY A 92 4.49 18.62 -11.64
C GLY A 92 4.53 17.09 -11.70
N ASP A 93 5.45 16.52 -10.93
CA ASP A 93 5.70 15.09 -10.77
C ASP A 93 4.70 14.36 -9.86
N GLY A 94 3.63 15.04 -9.44
CA GLY A 94 2.65 14.50 -8.51
C GLY A 94 1.70 13.48 -9.15
N HIS A 95 1.35 12.47 -8.37
CA HIS A 95 0.27 11.56 -8.69
C HIS A 95 -1.07 12.12 -8.21
N ARG A 96 -2.08 12.04 -9.06
CA ARG A 96 -3.44 12.55 -8.79
C ARG A 96 -4.34 11.47 -8.22
N PHE A 97 -5.19 11.88 -7.30
CA PHE A 97 -6.13 11.02 -6.59
C PHE A 97 -7.47 11.69 -6.44
N THR A 98 -8.51 10.85 -6.45
CA THR A 98 -9.87 11.28 -6.15
C THR A 98 -10.38 10.56 -4.89
N LEU A 99 -11.04 11.30 -4.01
CA LEU A 99 -11.72 10.75 -2.83
C LEU A 99 -12.99 10.03 -3.29
N VAL A 100 -12.90 8.72 -3.43
CA VAL A 100 -13.98 7.87 -3.95
C VAL A 100 -14.69 7.09 -2.84
N GLY A 101 -14.08 7.01 -1.66
CA GLY A 101 -14.57 6.26 -0.54
C GLY A 101 -14.05 4.82 -0.53
N LYS A 102 -13.88 4.27 0.68
CA LYS A 102 -13.28 2.95 0.93
C LYS A 102 -13.75 1.83 0.01
N ARG A 103 -15.07 1.73 -0.19
CA ARG A 103 -15.68 0.64 -0.98
C ARG A 103 -15.37 0.78 -2.47
N ALA A 104 -15.31 2.00 -2.99
CA ALA A 104 -15.10 2.26 -4.40
C ALA A 104 -13.61 2.29 -4.78
N ALA A 105 -12.72 2.57 -3.83
CA ALA A 105 -11.29 2.69 -4.10
C ALA A 105 -10.64 1.39 -4.61
N GLY A 106 -11.23 0.24 -4.29
CA GLY A 106 -10.85 -1.04 -4.87
C GLY A 106 -9.51 -1.59 -4.39
N ARG A 107 -9.08 -2.68 -5.03
CA ARG A 107 -7.98 -3.55 -4.59
C ARG A 107 -6.96 -3.85 -5.68
N LEU A 108 -7.08 -3.20 -6.83
CA LEU A 108 -6.19 -3.41 -7.96
C LEU A 108 -4.98 -2.50 -7.84
N LEU A 109 -3.78 -3.09 -7.84
CA LEU A 109 -2.52 -2.38 -8.00
C LEU A 109 -1.99 -2.74 -9.38
N ASP A 110 -1.90 -1.74 -10.27
CA ASP A 110 -1.57 -1.90 -11.68
C ASP A 110 -2.53 -2.86 -12.42
N GLY A 111 -3.82 -2.75 -12.13
CA GLY A 111 -4.88 -3.54 -12.78
C GLY A 111 -5.00 -4.99 -12.30
N ILE A 112 -4.16 -5.44 -11.35
CA ILE A 112 -4.16 -6.81 -10.85
C ILE A 112 -4.36 -6.87 -9.33
N GLU A 113 -4.95 -7.97 -8.85
CA GLU A 113 -5.02 -8.26 -7.41
C GLU A 113 -3.72 -8.90 -6.93
N HIS A 114 -3.24 -8.47 -5.76
CA HIS A 114 -2.09 -9.08 -5.07
C HIS A 114 -2.59 -9.80 -3.82
N ASN A 115 -2.67 -11.13 -3.86
CA ASN A 115 -3.34 -11.96 -2.84
C ASN A 115 -2.38 -12.90 -2.09
N GLY A 116 -1.14 -12.47 -1.83
CA GLY A 116 -0.12 -13.25 -1.11
C GLY A 116 -0.38 -13.44 0.39
N LEU A 117 -1.63 -13.50 0.85
CA LEU A 117 -1.91 -13.92 2.22
C LEU A 117 -1.60 -15.41 2.36
N PRO A 118 -1.10 -15.86 3.53
CA PRO A 118 -1.02 -17.29 3.80
C PRO A 118 -2.43 -17.89 3.70
N GLY A 119 -2.55 -19.02 2.99
CA GLY A 119 -3.76 -19.81 3.04
C GLY A 119 -4.07 -20.19 4.48
N LYS A 120 -5.36 -20.30 4.84
CA LYS A 120 -5.72 -21.03 6.06
C LYS A 120 -5.12 -22.43 5.90
N GLY A 121 -4.14 -22.78 6.72
CA GLY A 121 -3.57 -24.13 6.73
C GLY A 121 -4.71 -25.14 6.78
N ARG A 122 -4.63 -26.16 5.93
CA ARG A 122 -5.51 -27.34 6.04
C ARG A 122 -5.25 -28.05 7.36
#